data_AF-A0A101IQT0-F1
#
_entry.id   AF-A0A101IQT0-F1
#
_cell.length_a   1.000
_cell.length_b   1.000
_cell.length_c   1.000
_cell.angle_alpha   90.00
_cell.angle_beta   90.00
_cell.angle_gamma   90.00
#
_symmetry.space_group_name_H-M   'P 1'
#
loop_
_entity.id
_entity.type
_entity.pdbx_description
1 polymer ?
#
loop_
_entity_poly.entity_id
_entity_poly.type
_entity_poly.pdbx_seq_one_letter_code
_entity_poly.pdbx_strand_id
1 'polypeptide(L)'
;MNDGMTRHSDREIVNRWAVAEIGPGISRILSVKGLMHRTHDRCIGFFYVDHEEGITFRIHTLCRTEPGGPPEIVANFEDHGEGLILHSDEVGAYTLLSNEEANSLSLLEEQRWRIYYEPESLRTIRNRVDLDRFRAPGYFDDVSVILYSKDHQTIPEGVWVRLEDQSADDTSFRGTLLNEPESDFGVHEGEMLTVRFAGPQTRDPHPNTRR
;
A
#
# COMPACT_ATOMS: atom_id res chain seq x y z
N MET A 1 26.20 -16.15 8.30
CA MET A 1 25.52 -15.00 8.91
C MET A 1 24.34 -14.72 8.00
N ASN A 2 23.14 -15.16 8.39
CA ASN A 2 21.93 -14.92 7.61
C ASN A 2 21.45 -13.51 7.93
N ASP A 3 21.57 -12.61 6.96
CA ASP A 3 20.95 -11.30 6.98
C ASP A 3 19.44 -11.49 6.78
N GLY A 4 18.78 -11.93 7.85
CA GLY A 4 17.35 -12.15 7.91
C GLY A 4 16.64 -10.83 8.11
N MET A 5 16.63 -9.96 7.11
CA MET A 5 15.56 -8.97 7.01
C MET A 5 14.28 -9.77 6.82
N THR A 6 13.52 -9.96 7.89
CA THR A 6 12.13 -10.41 7.81
C THR A 6 11.41 -9.41 6.91
N ARG A 7 11.22 -9.79 5.64
CA ARG A 7 10.35 -9.06 4.73
C ARG A 7 8.93 -9.28 5.21
N HIS A 8 8.40 -8.27 5.87
CA HIS A 8 6.97 -8.19 6.16
C HIS A 8 6.22 -8.05 4.83
N SER A 9 5.08 -8.70 4.72
CA SER A 9 4.13 -8.47 3.64
C SER A 9 3.49 -7.09 3.77
N ASP A 10 3.01 -6.56 2.65
CA ASP A 10 2.27 -5.30 2.58
C ASP A 10 1.15 -5.21 3.62
N ARG A 11 0.36 -6.29 3.76
CA ARG A 11 -0.73 -6.35 4.74
C ARG A 11 -0.22 -6.33 6.18
N GLU A 12 0.96 -6.87 6.46
CA GLU A 12 1.53 -6.86 7.81
C GLU A 12 2.01 -5.48 8.24
N ILE A 13 2.41 -4.63 7.29
CA ILE A 13 2.97 -3.30 7.59
C ILE A 13 1.92 -2.20 7.54
N VAL A 14 0.90 -2.31 6.69
CA VAL A 14 -0.14 -1.28 6.56
C VAL A 14 -0.82 -1.03 7.91
N ASN A 15 -1.01 0.25 8.23
CA ASN A 15 -1.60 0.73 9.49
C ASN A 15 -0.81 0.33 10.74
N ARG A 16 0.52 0.26 10.64
CA ARG A 16 1.41 -0.05 11.77
C ARG A 16 2.41 1.05 12.04
N TRP A 17 2.69 1.23 13.32
CA TRP A 17 3.86 1.97 13.78
C TRP A 17 5.13 1.15 13.62
N ALA A 18 6.23 1.80 13.27
CA ALA A 18 7.53 1.17 13.17
C ALA A 18 8.66 2.10 13.59
N VAL A 19 9.71 1.51 14.16
CA VAL A 19 11.00 2.17 14.38
C VAL A 19 11.88 1.84 13.18
N ALA A 20 12.30 2.84 12.44
CA ALA A 20 13.13 2.70 11.25
C ALA A 20 14.54 3.27 11.49
N GLU A 21 15.54 2.65 10.88
CA GLU A 21 16.89 3.20 10.79
C GLU A 21 16.92 4.38 9.83
N ILE A 22 17.75 5.39 10.15
CA ILE A 22 17.96 6.54 9.26
C ILE A 22 18.87 6.11 8.10
N GLY A 23 18.26 5.45 7.11
CA GLY A 23 18.89 5.10 5.85
C GLY A 23 18.97 6.26 4.86
N PRO A 24 19.43 6.01 3.61
CA PRO A 24 19.59 7.05 2.59
C PRO A 24 18.29 7.84 2.29
N GLY A 25 17.15 7.15 2.18
CA GLY A 25 15.85 7.78 1.90
C GLY A 25 15.41 8.75 2.99
N ILE A 26 15.42 8.29 4.25
CA ILE A 26 15.08 9.10 5.42
C ILE A 26 16.08 10.26 5.60
N SER A 27 17.37 9.99 5.46
CA SER A 27 18.42 11.01 5.57
C SER A 27 18.25 12.14 4.55
N ARG A 28 17.88 11.80 3.31
CA ARG A 28 17.61 12.79 2.25
C ARG A 28 16.48 13.74 2.66
N ILE A 29 15.36 13.21 3.14
CA ILE A 29 14.19 14.02 3.54
C ILE A 29 14.52 14.93 4.73
N LEU A 30 15.12 14.36 5.77
CA LEU A 30 15.50 15.13 6.96
C LEU A 30 16.55 16.20 6.65
N SER A 31 17.49 15.93 5.73
CA SER A 31 18.49 16.91 5.28
C SER A 31 17.85 18.09 4.56
N VAL A 32 16.92 17.83 3.64
CA VAL A 32 16.19 18.88 2.89
C VAL A 32 15.42 19.80 3.85
N LYS A 33 14.93 19.26 4.96
CA LYS A 33 14.19 19.99 5.99
C LYS A 33 15.07 20.61 7.07
N GLY A 34 16.39 20.40 7.02
CA GLY A 34 17.33 20.92 8.02
C GLY A 34 17.26 20.23 9.39
N LEU A 35 16.72 19.01 9.45
CA LEU A 35 16.44 18.25 10.69
C LEU A 35 17.54 17.23 11.05
N MET A 36 18.62 17.18 10.28
CA MET A 36 19.75 16.29 10.52
C MET A 36 20.59 16.78 11.72
N HIS A 37 20.47 16.08 12.85
CA HIS A 37 21.27 16.31 14.06
C HIS A 37 22.08 15.07 14.49
N ARG A 38 23.11 15.22 15.33
CA ARG A 38 23.95 14.07 15.76
C ARG A 38 23.36 13.23 16.90
N THR A 39 22.19 13.61 17.41
CA THR A 39 21.62 13.08 18.66
C THR A 39 20.61 11.95 18.46
N HIS A 40 20.35 11.58 17.20
CA HIS A 40 19.38 10.56 16.79
C HIS A 40 20.03 9.62 15.79
N ASP A 41 19.66 8.34 15.85
CA ASP A 41 20.09 7.31 14.90
C ASP A 41 18.91 6.58 14.25
N ARG A 42 17.69 6.82 14.74
CA ARG A 42 16.45 6.19 14.29
C ARG A 42 15.30 7.19 14.24
N CYS A 43 14.21 6.79 13.61
CA CYS A 43 12.95 7.52 13.64
C CYS A 43 11.79 6.56 13.87
N ILE A 44 10.70 7.09 14.41
CA ILE A 44 9.44 6.37 14.51
C ILE A 44 8.47 6.99 13.52
N GLY A 45 7.80 6.13 12.76
CA GLY A 45 6.80 6.55 11.80
C GLY A 45 5.68 5.53 11.67
N PHE A 46 4.71 5.88 10.84
CA PHE A 46 3.50 5.11 10.62
C PHE A 46 3.37 4.77 9.14
N PHE A 47 3.16 3.49 8.85
CA PHE A 47 2.81 3.02 7.52
C PHE A 47 1.32 3.19 7.27
N TYR A 48 0.96 3.93 6.22
CA TYR A 48 -0.41 4.08 5.75
C TYR A 48 -0.47 3.80 4.24
N VAL A 49 -1.67 3.67 3.70
CA VAL A 49 -1.85 3.56 2.24
C VAL A 49 -2.29 4.91 1.71
N ASP A 50 -1.39 5.54 0.96
CA ASP A 50 -1.75 6.59 0.03
C ASP A 50 -2.42 5.94 -1.19
N HIS A 51 -3.53 6.51 -1.64
CA HIS A 51 -4.29 5.92 -2.74
C HIS A 51 -3.51 5.95 -4.06
N GLU A 52 -2.68 6.97 -4.26
CA GLU A 52 -1.92 7.13 -5.50
C GLU A 52 -0.49 6.61 -5.39
N GLU A 53 0.16 6.87 -4.26
CA GLU A 53 1.56 6.56 -4.03
C GLU A 53 1.76 5.16 -3.40
N GLY A 54 0.69 4.49 -2.98
CA GLY A 54 0.77 3.18 -2.34
C GLY A 54 1.19 3.26 -0.87
N ILE A 55 1.88 2.23 -0.37
CA ILE A 55 2.25 2.12 1.03
C ILE A 55 3.33 3.15 1.34
N THR A 56 2.97 4.11 2.17
CA THR A 56 3.76 5.28 2.50
C THR A 56 4.10 5.28 3.98
N PHE A 57 5.34 5.63 4.31
CA PHE A 57 5.82 5.79 5.67
C PHE A 57 5.87 7.29 6.01
N ARG A 58 5.09 7.71 7.01
CA ARG A 58 5.14 9.07 7.56
C ARG A 58 6.01 9.10 8.80
N ILE A 59 7.06 9.91 8.81
CA ILE A 59 7.94 10.05 9.96
C ILE A 59 7.30 10.99 10.98
N HIS A 60 7.07 10.52 12.20
CA HIS A 60 6.45 11.32 13.27
C HIS A 60 7.46 11.93 14.24
N THR A 61 8.52 11.19 14.53
CA THR A 61 9.45 11.55 15.60
C THR A 61 10.82 10.96 15.34
N LEU A 62 11.84 11.64 15.84
CA LEU A 62 13.21 11.15 15.86
C LEU A 62 13.47 10.52 17.22
N CYS A 63 14.16 9.37 17.21
CA CYS A 63 14.47 8.64 18.42
C CYS A 63 15.93 8.18 18.42
N ARG A 64 16.38 7.78 19.60
CA ARG A 64 17.59 6.99 19.78
C ARG A 64 17.23 5.65 20.39
N THR A 65 17.97 4.60 20.08
CA THR A 65 17.75 3.29 20.69
C THR A 65 19.05 2.76 21.28
N GLU A 66 19.11 2.65 22.61
CA GLU A 66 20.21 1.94 23.26
C GLU A 66 20.07 0.42 23.05
N PRO A 67 21.18 -0.34 23.01
CA PRO A 67 21.12 -1.79 22.83
C PRO A 67 20.22 -2.47 23.87
N GLY A 68 19.12 -3.07 23.41
CA GLY A 68 18.16 -3.79 24.26
C GLY A 68 17.19 -2.90 25.05
N GLY A 69 17.23 -1.58 24.87
CA GLY A 69 16.30 -0.62 25.46
C GLY A 69 15.16 -0.21 24.51
N PRO A 70 14.05 0.33 25.03
CA PRO A 70 13.01 0.92 24.20
C PRO A 70 13.53 2.17 23.47
N PRO A 71 12.92 2.57 22.35
CA PRO A 71 13.28 3.82 21.68
C PRO A 71 12.97 5.02 22.59
N GLU A 72 13.95 5.91 22.73
CA GLU A 72 13.80 7.18 23.43
C GLU A 72 13.56 8.28 22.41
N ILE A 73 12.41 8.94 22.51
CA ILE A 73 12.05 10.07 21.66
C ILE A 73 12.94 11.27 21.99
N VAL A 74 13.64 11.79 20.97
CA VAL A 74 14.52 12.96 21.11
C VAL A 74 13.95 14.20 20.45
N ALA A 75 13.06 14.07 19.47
CA ALA A 75 12.36 15.18 18.86
C ALA A 75 11.02 14.73 18.27
N ASN A 76 9.93 15.40 18.68
CA ASN A 76 8.61 15.23 18.06
C ASN A 76 8.42 16.31 17.00
N PHE A 77 7.92 15.93 15.82
CA PHE A 77 7.60 16.89 14.78
C PHE A 77 6.21 17.49 14.99
N GLU A 78 6.10 18.79 14.72
CA GLU A 78 4.82 19.48 14.58
C GLU A 78 4.00 18.85 13.44
N ASP A 79 2.68 18.99 13.52
CA ASP A 79 1.71 18.45 12.54
C ASP A 79 1.95 16.98 12.19
N HIS A 80 2.47 16.22 13.17
CA HIS A 80 2.76 14.81 13.04
C HIS A 80 3.67 14.49 11.84
N GLY A 81 4.63 15.38 11.54
CA GLY A 81 5.60 15.19 10.46
C GLY A 81 5.03 15.38 9.06
N GLU A 82 4.15 16.38 8.89
CA GLU A 82 3.65 16.74 7.56
C GLU A 82 4.80 17.01 6.57
N GLY A 83 4.75 16.35 5.42
CA GLY A 83 5.80 16.43 4.40
C GLY A 83 7.10 15.68 4.73
N LEU A 84 7.11 14.84 5.78
CA LEU A 84 8.17 13.87 6.07
C LEU A 84 7.71 12.46 5.68
N ILE A 85 7.40 12.29 4.40
CA ILE A 85 6.84 11.06 3.84
C ILE A 85 7.78 10.44 2.81
N LEU A 86 7.79 9.12 2.75
CA LEU A 86 8.51 8.33 1.74
C LEU A 86 7.77 7.05 1.42
N HIS A 87 7.96 6.54 0.20
CA HIS A 87 7.42 5.23 -0.17
C HIS A 87 8.07 4.14 0.69
N SER A 88 7.32 3.08 1.00
CA SER A 88 7.76 1.99 1.86
C SER A 88 9.06 1.32 1.38
N ASP A 89 9.28 1.22 0.07
CA ASP A 89 10.52 0.68 -0.52
C ASP A 89 11.76 1.53 -0.24
N GLU A 90 11.58 2.82 0.10
CA GLU A 90 12.68 3.70 0.48
C GLU A 90 13.04 3.61 1.97
N VAL A 91 12.21 2.90 2.76
CA VAL A 91 12.47 2.61 4.15
C VAL A 91 13.42 1.43 4.23
N GLY A 92 14.58 1.65 4.89
CA GLY A 92 15.57 0.60 5.12
C GLY A 92 15.12 -0.41 6.18
N ALA A 93 16.03 -0.81 7.06
CA ALA A 93 15.68 -1.69 8.17
C ALA A 93 14.71 -1.00 9.14
N TYR A 94 13.65 -1.70 9.53
CA TYR A 94 12.70 -1.25 10.54
C TYR A 94 12.21 -2.41 11.39
N THR A 95 11.58 -2.08 12.52
CA THR A 95 10.90 -3.03 13.40
C THR A 95 9.50 -2.52 13.69
N LEU A 96 8.49 -3.36 13.46
CA LEU A 96 7.11 -3.02 13.77
C LEU A 96 6.91 -2.96 15.28
N LEU A 97 6.27 -1.89 15.74
CA LEU A 97 5.82 -1.77 17.13
C LEU A 97 4.52 -2.56 17.32
N SER A 98 4.39 -3.18 18.48
CA SER A 98 3.12 -3.64 19.02
C SER A 98 2.25 -2.45 19.45
N ASN A 99 0.96 -2.68 19.64
CA ASN A 99 0.06 -1.64 20.16
C ASN A 99 0.44 -1.19 21.58
N GLU A 100 0.99 -2.10 22.40
CA GLU A 100 1.46 -1.77 23.75
C GLU A 100 2.67 -0.84 23.72
N GLU A 101 3.66 -1.13 22.86
CA GLU A 101 4.83 -0.27 22.66
C GLU A 101 4.44 1.09 22.05
N ALA A 102 3.55 1.10 21.04
CA ALA A 102 3.07 2.35 20.47
C ALA A 102 2.31 3.20 21.50
N ASN A 103 1.52 2.56 22.37
CA ASN A 103 0.80 3.24 23.45
C ASN A 103 1.74 3.78 24.54
N SER A 104 2.77 3.02 24.93
CA SER A 104 3.75 3.46 25.93
C SER A 104 4.54 4.68 25.46
N LEU A 105 4.69 4.84 24.14
CA LEU A 105 5.31 6.00 23.49
C LEU A 105 4.29 7.12 23.18
N SER A 106 3.02 6.98 23.59
CA SER A 106 1.94 7.94 23.33
C SER A 106 1.71 8.24 21.84
N LEU A 107 1.98 7.27 20.96
CA LEU A 107 1.82 7.42 19.51
C LEU A 107 0.38 7.21 19.03
N LEU A 108 -0.46 6.58 19.87
CA LEU A 108 -1.84 6.25 19.53
C LEU A 108 -2.82 7.44 19.62
N GLU A 109 -2.33 8.67 19.82
CA GLU A 109 -3.16 9.87 19.68
C GLU A 109 -3.85 9.91 18.30
N GLU A 110 -5.04 10.52 18.27
CA GLU A 110 -5.95 10.50 17.13
C GLU A 110 -5.28 11.10 15.88
N GLN A 111 -4.79 10.24 15.00
CA GLN A 111 -4.15 10.62 13.74
C GLN A 111 -5.21 11.11 12.75
N ARG A 112 -5.76 12.30 12.98
CA ARG A 112 -6.85 12.88 12.19
C ARG A 112 -6.55 12.92 10.70
N TRP A 113 -5.28 13.02 10.31
CA TRP A 113 -4.93 12.97 8.90
C TRP A 113 -5.32 11.63 8.21
N ARG A 114 -5.47 10.52 8.96
CA ARG A 114 -5.88 9.22 8.42
C ARG A 114 -7.26 9.24 7.79
N ILE A 115 -8.19 10.08 8.27
CA ILE A 115 -9.54 10.15 7.67
C ILE A 115 -9.52 10.64 6.22
N TYR A 116 -8.45 11.32 5.79
CA TYR A 116 -8.27 11.75 4.41
C TYR A 116 -7.74 10.64 3.49
N TYR A 117 -6.98 9.68 4.04
CA TYR A 117 -6.36 8.58 3.27
C TYR A 117 -7.12 7.26 3.39
N GLU A 118 -8.06 7.15 4.32
CA GLU A 118 -8.87 5.96 4.55
C GLU A 118 -10.37 6.26 4.57
N PRO A 119 -10.95 6.77 3.46
CA PRO A 119 -12.39 6.83 3.33
C PRO A 119 -13.01 5.42 3.46
N GLU A 120 -14.26 5.35 3.92
CA GLU A 120 -14.93 4.08 4.24
C GLU A 120 -14.99 3.10 3.06
N SER A 121 -15.17 3.61 1.83
CA SER A 121 -15.16 2.81 0.60
C SER A 121 -13.83 2.10 0.41
N LEU A 122 -12.71 2.82 0.44
CA LEU A 122 -11.37 2.24 0.31
C LEU A 122 -11.07 1.31 1.49
N ARG A 123 -11.43 1.68 2.72
CA ARG A 123 -11.23 0.81 3.89
C ARG A 123 -11.91 -0.55 3.70
N THR A 124 -13.11 -0.58 3.14
CA THR A 124 -13.85 -1.82 2.87
C THR A 124 -13.10 -2.68 1.86
N ILE A 125 -12.62 -2.10 0.76
CA ILE A 125 -11.84 -2.79 -0.28
C ILE A 125 -10.50 -3.29 0.27
N ARG A 126 -9.78 -2.48 1.06
CA ARG A 126 -8.48 -2.84 1.65
C ARG A 126 -8.59 -4.01 2.64
N ASN A 127 -9.77 -4.20 3.26
CA ASN A 127 -10.05 -5.34 4.14
C ASN A 127 -10.34 -6.65 3.38
N ARG A 128 -10.53 -6.62 2.05
CA ARG A 128 -10.75 -7.82 1.22
C ARG A 128 -9.44 -8.58 1.03
N VAL A 129 -9.26 -9.64 1.83
CA VAL A 129 -8.08 -10.54 1.80
C VAL A 129 -8.04 -11.37 0.51
N ASP A 130 -9.19 -11.65 -0.10
CA ASP A 130 -9.30 -12.37 -1.37
C ASP A 130 -8.74 -11.60 -2.58
N LEU A 131 -8.53 -10.29 -2.43
CA LEU A 131 -7.86 -9.44 -3.41
C LEU A 131 -6.33 -9.47 -3.30
N ASP A 132 -5.75 -9.91 -2.19
CA ASP A 132 -4.31 -9.72 -1.91
C ASP A 132 -3.39 -10.33 -2.95
N ARG A 133 -3.76 -11.49 -3.49
CA ARG A 133 -2.99 -12.16 -4.54
C ARG A 133 -2.97 -11.40 -5.88
N PHE A 134 -3.85 -10.43 -6.05
CA PHE A 134 -3.94 -9.60 -7.24
C PHE A 134 -3.34 -8.21 -7.03
N ARG A 135 -3.06 -7.82 -5.77
CA ARG A 135 -2.52 -6.48 -5.47
C ARG A 135 -1.10 -6.34 -6.02
N ALA A 136 -0.82 -5.18 -6.59
CA ALA A 136 0.54 -4.80 -6.94
C ALA A 136 1.38 -4.65 -5.65
N PRO A 137 2.60 -5.20 -5.59
CA PRO A 137 3.48 -5.02 -4.44
C PRO A 137 3.73 -3.53 -4.16
N GLY A 138 3.56 -3.09 -2.92
CA GLY A 138 3.70 -1.69 -2.51
C GLY A 138 2.50 -0.80 -2.87
N TYR A 139 1.60 -1.22 -3.76
CA TYR A 139 0.46 -0.43 -4.21
C TYR A 139 -0.84 -1.13 -3.82
N PHE A 140 -1.24 -0.91 -2.57
CA PHE A 140 -2.29 -1.71 -1.96
C PHE A 140 -3.64 -1.58 -2.67
N ASP A 141 -3.97 -0.46 -3.31
CA ASP A 141 -5.26 -0.29 -4.01
C ASP A 141 -5.23 -0.76 -5.48
N ASP A 142 -4.05 -1.08 -6.01
CA ASP A 142 -3.86 -1.42 -7.42
C ASP A 142 -3.90 -2.94 -7.58
N VAL A 143 -4.75 -3.44 -8.49
CA VAL A 143 -4.93 -4.88 -8.73
C VAL A 143 -4.69 -5.26 -10.18
N SER A 144 -4.18 -6.47 -10.39
CA SER A 144 -4.04 -7.06 -11.72
C SER A 144 -5.39 -7.53 -12.22
N VAL A 145 -5.77 -7.08 -13.42
CA VAL A 145 -7.03 -7.39 -14.09
C VAL A 145 -6.72 -7.95 -15.47
N ILE A 146 -7.56 -8.85 -15.97
CA ILE A 146 -7.47 -9.37 -17.33
C ILE A 146 -8.58 -8.74 -18.17
N LEU A 147 -8.22 -8.05 -19.25
CA LEU A 147 -9.14 -7.60 -20.28
C LEU A 147 -9.45 -8.75 -21.25
N TYR A 148 -10.71 -8.85 -21.67
CA TYR A 148 -11.18 -9.92 -22.55
C TYR A 148 -12.14 -9.37 -23.61
N SER A 149 -11.85 -9.63 -24.89
CA SER A 149 -12.77 -9.27 -25.97
C SER A 149 -13.82 -10.36 -26.19
N LYS A 150 -15.05 -9.93 -26.48
CA LYS A 150 -16.16 -10.82 -26.83
C LYS A 150 -15.99 -11.49 -28.21
N ASP A 151 -15.17 -10.91 -29.08
CA ASP A 151 -14.93 -11.45 -30.42
C ASP A 151 -14.01 -12.68 -30.44
N HIS A 152 -13.35 -12.99 -29.31
CA HIS A 152 -12.37 -14.06 -29.16
C HIS A 152 -11.17 -13.99 -30.13
N GLN A 153 -11.00 -12.87 -30.85
CA GLN A 153 -9.87 -12.63 -31.76
C GLN A 153 -8.73 -11.93 -31.03
N THR A 154 -9.08 -11.07 -30.08
CA THR A 154 -8.10 -10.34 -29.27
C THR A 154 -7.58 -11.22 -28.13
N ILE A 155 -6.26 -11.36 -28.04
CA ILE A 155 -5.60 -12.13 -26.98
C ILE A 155 -5.85 -11.41 -25.64
N PRO A 156 -6.30 -12.11 -24.58
CA PRO A 156 -6.52 -11.47 -23.29
C PRO A 156 -5.24 -10.83 -22.75
N GLU A 157 -5.39 -9.65 -22.15
CA GLU A 157 -4.27 -8.82 -21.71
C GLU A 157 -4.36 -8.51 -20.21
N GLY A 158 -3.22 -8.56 -19.52
CA GLY A 158 -3.12 -8.18 -18.11
C GLY A 158 -2.83 -6.69 -17.96
N VAL A 159 -3.66 -5.99 -17.21
CA VAL A 159 -3.54 -4.55 -16.93
C VAL A 159 -3.63 -4.29 -15.42
N TRP A 160 -3.20 -3.11 -14.99
CA TRP A 160 -3.35 -2.64 -13.62
C TRP A 160 -4.55 -1.72 -13.48
N VAL A 161 -5.35 -1.93 -12.44
CA VAL A 161 -6.52 -1.12 -12.12
C VAL A 161 -6.46 -0.70 -10.66
N ARG A 162 -6.55 0.60 -10.40
CA ARG A 162 -6.70 1.15 -9.05
C ARG A 162 -8.14 1.08 -8.60
N LEU A 163 -8.42 0.37 -7.52
CA LEU A 163 -9.79 0.19 -7.03
C LEU A 163 -10.26 1.41 -6.23
N GLU A 164 -11.42 1.94 -6.61
CA GLU A 164 -11.98 3.20 -6.10
C GLU A 164 -13.21 2.95 -5.23
N ASP A 165 -14.03 1.98 -5.64
CA ASP A 165 -15.30 1.69 -4.99
C ASP A 165 -15.73 0.24 -5.20
N GLN A 166 -16.65 -0.22 -4.37
CA GLN A 166 -17.21 -1.56 -4.40
C GLN A 166 -18.73 -1.48 -4.54
N SER A 167 -19.31 -2.35 -5.36
CA SER A 167 -20.77 -2.44 -5.44
C SER A 167 -21.38 -2.94 -4.13
N ALA A 168 -22.59 -2.49 -3.82
CA ALA A 168 -23.29 -2.82 -2.57
C ALA A 168 -23.59 -4.32 -2.36
N ASP A 169 -23.49 -5.12 -3.43
CA ASP A 169 -23.65 -6.58 -3.40
C ASP A 169 -22.31 -7.34 -3.29
N ASP A 170 -21.21 -6.61 -3.14
CA ASP A 170 -19.84 -7.10 -3.04
C ASP A 170 -19.31 -7.92 -4.23
N THR A 171 -20.03 -7.92 -5.36
CA THR A 171 -19.70 -8.76 -6.53
C THR A 171 -18.82 -8.07 -7.56
N SER A 172 -18.74 -6.73 -7.51
CA SER A 172 -17.97 -5.95 -8.47
C SER A 172 -17.28 -4.76 -7.82
N PHE A 173 -16.24 -4.30 -8.48
CA PHE A 173 -15.44 -3.15 -8.09
C PHE A 173 -15.43 -2.15 -9.23
N ARG A 174 -15.32 -0.88 -8.90
CA ARG A 174 -15.00 0.18 -9.84
C ARG A 174 -13.56 0.58 -9.63
N GLY A 175 -12.84 0.82 -10.72
CA GLY A 175 -11.46 1.26 -10.63
C GLY A 175 -10.94 1.90 -11.89
N THR A 176 -9.90 2.70 -11.74
CA THR A 176 -9.26 3.47 -12.81
C THR A 176 -8.16 2.62 -13.46
N LEU A 177 -8.18 2.50 -14.79
CA LEU A 177 -7.15 1.80 -15.57
C LEU A 177 -5.84 2.59 -15.53
N LEU A 178 -4.75 1.95 -15.10
CA LEU A 178 -3.47 2.64 -14.82
C LEU A 178 -2.46 2.58 -15.97
N ASN A 179 -2.68 1.73 -16.97
CA ASN A 179 -1.81 1.62 -18.12
C ASN A 179 -2.62 1.38 -19.40
N GLU A 180 -2.16 1.98 -20.50
CA GLU A 180 -2.76 1.76 -21.81
C GLU A 180 -2.64 0.27 -22.21
N PRO A 181 -3.74 -0.38 -22.65
CA PRO A 181 -3.67 -1.72 -23.21
C PRO A 181 -2.88 -1.74 -24.53
N GLU A 182 -2.10 -2.79 -24.78
CA GLU A 182 -1.39 -2.98 -26.05
C GLU A 182 -2.37 -3.24 -27.21
N SER A 183 -3.47 -3.92 -26.94
CA SER A 183 -4.53 -4.21 -27.92
C SER A 183 -5.74 -3.29 -27.79
N ASP A 184 -6.49 -3.09 -28.88
CA ASP A 184 -7.71 -2.30 -28.85
C ASP A 184 -8.87 -3.07 -28.21
N PHE A 185 -9.08 -2.83 -26.92
CA PHE A 185 -10.26 -3.29 -26.17
C PHE A 185 -11.37 -2.23 -26.09
N GLY A 186 -11.20 -1.08 -26.75
CA GLY A 186 -12.10 0.07 -26.66
C GLY A 186 -12.10 0.75 -25.28
N VAL A 187 -11.02 0.59 -24.50
CA VAL A 187 -10.78 1.27 -23.23
C VAL A 187 -9.36 1.82 -23.18
N HIS A 188 -9.16 2.93 -22.46
CA HIS A 188 -7.89 3.66 -22.41
C HIS A 188 -7.42 3.94 -20.99
N GLU A 189 -6.13 4.20 -20.83
CA GLU A 189 -5.54 4.67 -19.57
C GLU A 189 -6.32 5.84 -18.99
N GLY A 190 -6.57 5.80 -17.68
CA GLY A 190 -7.35 6.80 -16.94
C GLY A 190 -8.86 6.58 -17.00
N GLU A 191 -9.36 5.62 -17.78
CA GLU A 191 -10.79 5.30 -17.81
C GLU A 191 -11.23 4.43 -16.62
N MET A 192 -12.49 4.63 -16.21
CA MET A 192 -13.10 3.91 -15.11
C MET A 192 -13.72 2.59 -15.59
N LEU A 193 -13.24 1.47 -15.07
CA LEU A 193 -13.69 0.13 -15.39
C LEU A 193 -14.58 -0.47 -14.29
N THR A 194 -15.40 -1.44 -14.66
CA THR A 194 -16.06 -2.35 -13.71
C THR A 194 -15.32 -3.69 -13.73
N VAL A 195 -14.75 -4.07 -12.59
CA VAL A 195 -13.96 -5.29 -12.40
C VAL A 195 -14.76 -6.31 -11.61
N ARG A 196 -14.65 -7.58 -11.98
CA ARG A 196 -15.29 -8.71 -11.29
C ARG A 196 -14.34 -9.89 -11.24
N PHE A 197 -14.50 -10.75 -10.24
CA PHE A 197 -13.85 -12.05 -10.27
C PHE A 197 -14.35 -12.85 -11.48
N ALA A 198 -13.42 -13.42 -12.23
CA ALA A 198 -13.76 -14.41 -13.24
C ALA A 198 -14.41 -15.61 -12.53
N GLY A 199 -15.70 -15.83 -12.78
CA GLY A 199 -16.38 -17.06 -12.34
C GLY A 199 -15.75 -18.29 -13.01
N PRO A 200 -16.04 -19.51 -12.52
CA PRO A 200 -15.63 -20.71 -13.23
C PRO A 200 -16.20 -20.66 -14.65
N GLN A 201 -15.30 -20.63 -15.64
CA GLN A 201 -15.72 -20.71 -17.04
C GLN A 201 -16.35 -22.09 -17.25
N THR A 202 -17.67 -22.16 -17.32
CA THR A 202 -18.35 -23.33 -17.88
C THR A 202 -17.90 -23.40 -19.33
N ARG A 203 -16.99 -24.34 -19.64
CA ARG A 203 -16.72 -24.72 -21.03
C ARG A 203 -18.06 -25.17 -21.61
N ASP A 204 -18.65 -24.35 -22.46
CA ASP A 204 -19.79 -24.78 -23.27
C ASP A 204 -19.35 -26.02 -24.04
N PRO A 205 -20.02 -27.18 -23.88
CA PRO A 205 -19.73 -28.32 -24.72
C PRO A 205 -20.11 -27.92 -26.15
N HIS A 206 -19.10 -27.81 -27.02
CA HIS A 206 -19.30 -27.65 -28.45
C HIS A 206 -20.39 -28.63 -28.93
N PRO A 207 -21.41 -28.15 -29.68
CA PRO A 207 -22.36 -29.05 -30.28
C PRO A 207 -21.60 -29.90 -31.29
N ASN A 208 -21.42 -31.17 -30.93
CA ASN A 208 -20.80 -32.17 -31.76
C ASN A 208 -21.73 -32.40 -32.96
N THR A 209 -21.49 -31.69 -34.07
CA THR A 209 -22.08 -32.03 -35.35
C THR A 209 -21.58 -33.40 -35.76
N ARG A 210 -22.40 -34.44 -35.53
CA ARG A 210 -22.29 -35.70 -36.26
C ARG A 210 -23.47 -35.81 -37.21
N ARG A 211 -23.11 -35.81 -38.50
CA ARG A 211 -23.90 -36.36 -39.60
C ARG A 211 -24.03 -37.87 -39.44
#